data_AF-A0A917G7T6-F1
#
_entry.id   AF-A0A917G7T6-F1
#
_cell.length_a   1.000
_cell.length_b   1.000
_cell.length_c   1.000
_cell.angle_alpha   90.00
_cell.angle_beta   90.00
_cell.angle_gamma   90.00
#
_symmetry.space_group_name_H-M   'P 1'
#
loop_
_entity.id
_entity.type
_entity.pdbx_description
1 polymer ?
#
loop_
_entity_poly.entity_id
_entity_poly.type
_entity_poly.pdbx_seq_one_letter_code
_entity_poly.pdbx_strand_id
1 'polypeptide(L)'
;MGNIKSHIFDVQREDIDLVIASREDNILFSSYLNWALNGELQQCERAVGSVHAIALMRDMWLSLYYGQNQVLVNEKNAMMYSIRHVIYMIFLEQKSVQNMMKQTEGNAEQSFLQALFIIQYGDLWVTKTLSEIDDSLEKYELMINKPLSDFRETYDELAELTIPLPRHWVEAQAQVVKTLRHCAASQTNEINKILQYAINTSHRLAYLLDDKQPKHATVREELAYFYAEFQENTSPLS
;
A
#
# COMPACT_ATOMS: atom_id res chain seq x y z
N MET A 1 -16.84 0.08 9.86
CA MET A 1 -16.47 0.19 8.44
C MET A 1 -16.86 1.57 7.95
N GLY A 2 -15.87 2.46 7.76
CA GLY A 2 -16.09 3.75 7.11
C GLY A 2 -16.58 3.55 5.68
N ASN A 3 -17.31 4.53 5.14
CA ASN A 3 -17.85 4.44 3.79
C ASN A 3 -16.69 4.50 2.79
N ILE A 4 -16.19 3.35 2.32
CA ILE A 4 -15.05 3.25 1.37
C ILE A 4 -15.23 4.18 0.15
N LYS A 5 -16.49 4.46 -0.23
CA LYS A 5 -16.80 5.44 -1.30
C LYS A 5 -16.36 6.87 -1.01
N SER A 6 -16.37 7.34 0.25
CA SER A 6 -15.83 8.67 0.58
C SER A 6 -14.30 8.71 0.47
N HIS A 7 -13.63 7.59 0.76
CA HIS A 7 -12.17 7.47 0.70
C HIS A 7 -11.62 7.53 -0.74
N ILE A 8 -12.39 7.11 -1.74
CA ILE A 8 -12.04 7.25 -3.17
C ILE A 8 -11.91 8.72 -3.58
N PHE A 9 -12.81 9.59 -3.07
CA PHE A 9 -12.78 11.02 -3.37
C PHE A 9 -11.60 11.74 -2.69
N ASP A 10 -11.14 11.26 -1.53
CA ASP A 10 -10.02 11.86 -0.83
C ASP A 10 -8.68 11.58 -1.55
N VAL A 11 -8.50 10.38 -2.11
CA VAL A 11 -7.31 9.97 -2.89
C VAL A 11 -7.20 10.70 -4.24
N GLN A 12 -8.29 11.29 -4.74
CA GLN A 12 -8.29 12.10 -5.97
C GLN A 12 -7.79 13.53 -5.75
N ARG A 13 -7.49 13.95 -4.51
CA ARG A 13 -6.92 15.27 -4.23
C ARG A 13 -5.40 15.22 -4.41
N GLU A 14 -4.89 15.90 -5.44
CA GLU A 14 -3.45 16.01 -5.80
C GLU A 14 -2.55 16.37 -4.60
N ASP A 15 -3.10 17.05 -3.59
CA ASP A 15 -2.35 17.58 -2.45
C ASP A 15 -1.87 16.52 -1.44
N ILE A 16 -2.37 15.28 -1.49
CA ILE A 16 -1.98 14.22 -0.53
C ILE A 16 -1.08 13.15 -1.14
N ASP A 17 -0.56 13.41 -2.33
CA ASP A 17 0.12 12.43 -3.17
C ASP A 17 1.59 12.28 -2.77
N LEU A 18 2.04 11.05 -2.51
CA LEU A 18 3.47 10.80 -2.35
C LEU A 18 4.13 10.75 -3.73
N VAL A 19 3.53 10.00 -4.66
CA VAL A 19 3.93 9.97 -6.07
C VAL A 19 2.99 10.87 -6.88
N ILE A 20 3.56 11.84 -7.61
CA ILE A 20 2.80 12.78 -8.43
C ILE A 20 2.09 12.01 -9.55
N ALA A 21 0.78 12.21 -9.65
CA ALA A 21 -0.08 11.57 -10.65
C ALA A 21 -0.70 12.62 -11.58
N SER A 22 -0.91 12.27 -12.84
CA SER A 22 -1.78 13.07 -13.71
C SER A 22 -3.26 12.86 -13.36
N ARG A 23 -4.12 13.73 -13.89
CA ARG A 23 -5.58 13.56 -13.75
C ARG A 23 -6.04 12.24 -14.39
N GLU A 24 -5.48 11.90 -15.54
CA GLU A 24 -5.78 10.66 -16.27
C GLU A 24 -5.40 9.44 -15.44
N ASP A 25 -4.24 9.46 -14.77
CA ASP A 25 -3.81 8.38 -13.86
C ASP A 25 -4.80 8.19 -12.71
N ASN A 26 -5.23 9.29 -12.08
CA ASN A 26 -6.19 9.24 -10.98
C ASN A 26 -7.55 8.69 -11.42
N ILE A 27 -8.02 9.03 -12.63
CA ILE A 27 -9.26 8.47 -13.21
C ILE A 27 -9.09 6.97 -13.46
N LEU A 28 -7.96 6.57 -14.06
CA LEU A 28 -7.69 5.18 -14.40
C LEU A 28 -7.59 4.30 -13.14
N PHE A 29 -6.83 4.74 -12.14
CA PHE A 29 -6.74 4.08 -10.84
C PHE A 29 -8.11 3.94 -10.17
N SER A 30 -8.91 5.02 -10.18
CA SER A 30 -10.25 5.00 -9.60
C SER A 30 -11.17 4.02 -10.31
N SER A 31 -11.02 3.85 -11.63
CA SER A 31 -11.76 2.85 -12.40
C SER A 31 -11.40 1.43 -11.95
N TYR A 32 -10.10 1.12 -11.83
CA TYR A 32 -9.65 -0.20 -11.37
C TYR A 32 -10.02 -0.46 -9.91
N LEU A 33 -9.90 0.53 -9.04
CA LEU A 33 -10.30 0.43 -7.64
C LEU A 33 -11.81 0.17 -7.51
N ASN A 34 -12.63 0.88 -8.29
CA ASN A 34 -14.07 0.62 -8.33
C ASN A 34 -14.39 -0.79 -8.85
N TRP A 35 -13.67 -1.25 -9.88
CA TRP A 35 -13.81 -2.62 -10.38
C TRP A 35 -13.45 -3.64 -9.29
N ALA A 36 -12.33 -3.47 -8.58
CA ALA A 36 -11.91 -4.35 -7.51
C ALA A 36 -12.91 -4.40 -6.35
N LEU A 37 -13.44 -3.24 -5.96
CA LEU A 37 -14.40 -3.08 -4.86
C LEU A 37 -15.82 -3.60 -5.18
N ASN A 38 -16.23 -3.54 -6.45
CA ASN A 38 -17.58 -3.98 -6.86
C ASN A 38 -17.57 -5.36 -7.55
N GLY A 39 -16.39 -5.94 -7.76
CA GLY A 39 -16.17 -7.21 -8.42
C GLY A 39 -15.68 -8.32 -7.49
N GLU A 40 -14.91 -9.26 -8.04
CA GLU A 40 -14.50 -10.49 -7.34
C GLU A 40 -13.36 -10.28 -6.31
N LEU A 41 -12.77 -9.08 -6.27
CA LEU A 41 -11.66 -8.72 -5.38
C LEU A 41 -12.10 -8.02 -4.08
N GLN A 42 -13.41 -8.05 -3.75
CA GLN A 42 -13.95 -7.51 -2.50
C GLN A 42 -13.23 -8.01 -1.23
N GLN A 43 -12.62 -9.19 -1.30
CA GLN A 43 -11.90 -9.82 -0.19
C GLN A 43 -10.50 -9.21 0.06
N CYS A 44 -10.05 -8.26 -0.76
CA CYS A 44 -8.83 -7.47 -0.52
C CYS A 44 -9.09 -6.32 0.48
N GLU A 45 -9.76 -6.65 1.59
CA GLU A 45 -10.26 -5.67 2.57
C GLU A 45 -9.15 -4.83 3.23
N ARG A 46 -7.89 -5.30 3.27
CA ARG A 46 -6.79 -4.53 3.89
C ARG A 46 -6.25 -3.49 2.93
N ALA A 47 -5.98 -3.88 1.68
CA ALA A 47 -5.51 -2.95 0.66
C ALA A 47 -6.52 -1.82 0.37
N VAL A 48 -7.81 -2.07 0.61
CA VAL A 48 -8.89 -1.09 0.44
C VAL A 48 -9.54 -0.63 1.75
N GLY A 49 -8.96 -1.01 2.90
CA GLY A 49 -9.57 -0.84 4.22
C GLY A 49 -9.41 0.54 4.83
N SER A 50 -8.45 1.33 4.32
CA SER A 50 -8.19 2.69 4.78
C SER A 50 -7.75 3.60 3.64
N VAL A 51 -7.93 4.91 3.81
CA VAL A 51 -7.41 5.93 2.86
C VAL A 51 -5.88 5.80 2.71
N HIS A 52 -5.19 5.48 3.81
CA HIS A 52 -3.74 5.30 3.81
C HIS A 52 -3.31 4.14 2.92
N ALA A 53 -3.96 2.97 3.06
CA ALA A 53 -3.67 1.79 2.25
C ALA A 53 -3.96 2.05 0.76
N ILE A 54 -5.09 2.70 0.45
CA ILE A 54 -5.44 3.04 -0.93
C ILE A 54 -4.43 4.03 -1.54
N ALA A 55 -4.02 5.05 -0.78
CA ALA A 55 -3.02 6.02 -1.26
C ALA A 55 -1.66 5.34 -1.49
N LEU A 56 -1.21 4.51 -0.56
CA LEU A 56 0.02 3.73 -0.72
C LEU A 56 -0.06 2.76 -1.91
N MET A 57 -1.23 2.14 -2.13
CA MET A 57 -1.49 1.29 -3.30
C MET A 57 -1.37 2.07 -4.60
N ARG A 58 -1.89 3.31 -4.65
CA ARG A 58 -1.75 4.17 -5.82
C ARG A 58 -0.28 4.55 -6.07
N ASP A 59 0.44 4.95 -5.02
CA ASP A 59 1.85 5.32 -5.12
C ASP A 59 2.70 4.14 -5.65
N MET A 60 2.41 2.93 -5.16
CA MET A 60 3.04 1.70 -5.65
C MET A 60 2.64 1.37 -7.09
N TRP A 61 1.34 1.50 -7.44
CA TRP A 61 0.82 1.27 -8.78
C TRP A 61 1.50 2.15 -9.83
N LEU A 62 1.64 3.45 -9.56
CA LEU A 62 2.32 4.37 -10.48
C LEU A 62 3.77 3.97 -10.70
N SER A 63 4.46 3.53 -9.64
CA SER A 63 5.85 3.09 -9.72
C SER A 63 6.00 1.78 -10.50
N LEU A 64 5.04 0.87 -10.37
CA LEU A 64 4.96 -0.36 -11.18
C LEU A 64 4.65 -0.06 -12.66
N TYR A 65 3.74 0.88 -12.92
CA TYR A 65 3.25 1.19 -14.26
C TYR A 65 4.26 1.99 -15.09
N TYR A 66 4.87 3.04 -14.52
CA TYR A 66 5.83 3.88 -15.21
C TYR A 66 7.30 3.46 -14.99
N GLY A 67 7.55 2.65 -13.96
CA GLY A 67 8.90 2.36 -13.49
C GLY A 67 9.43 3.44 -12.53
N GLN A 68 10.25 3.01 -11.56
CA GLN A 68 10.74 3.85 -10.46
C GLN A 68 11.44 5.15 -10.91
N ASN A 69 12.15 5.14 -12.04
CA ASN A 69 12.91 6.31 -12.50
C ASN A 69 12.05 7.33 -13.26
N GLN A 70 10.80 6.99 -13.57
CA GLN A 70 9.89 7.84 -14.35
C GLN A 70 8.84 8.52 -13.47
N VAL A 71 8.75 8.16 -12.19
CA VAL A 71 7.84 8.77 -11.22
C VAL A 71 8.54 9.87 -10.43
N LEU A 72 7.79 10.91 -10.08
CA LEU A 72 8.26 12.00 -9.23
C LEU A 72 7.66 11.86 -7.84
N VAL A 73 8.53 11.83 -6.82
CA VAL A 73 8.10 11.84 -5.42
C VAL A 73 7.97 13.28 -4.94
N ASN A 74 6.83 13.61 -4.34
CA ASN A 74 6.61 14.91 -3.70
C ASN A 74 7.33 14.94 -2.35
N GLU A 75 8.44 15.68 -2.27
CA GLU A 75 9.29 15.77 -1.06
C GLU A 75 8.56 16.35 0.15
N LYS A 76 7.65 17.33 -0.05
CA LYS A 76 6.81 17.90 1.03
C LYS A 76 5.95 16.81 1.65
N ASN A 77 5.30 16.01 0.80
CA ASN A 77 4.41 14.94 1.23
C ASN A 77 5.18 13.73 1.77
N ALA A 78 6.39 13.46 1.29
CA ALA A 78 7.26 12.43 1.86
C ALA A 78 7.64 12.72 3.32
N MET A 79 7.81 14.00 3.66
CA MET A 79 8.05 14.42 5.05
C MET A 79 6.77 14.36 5.89
N MET A 80 5.64 14.84 5.36
CA MET A 80 4.35 14.86 6.06
C MET A 80 3.81 13.45 6.34
N TYR A 81 3.99 12.54 5.38
CA TYR A 81 3.51 11.16 5.40
C TYR A 81 4.67 10.17 5.49
N SER A 82 5.61 10.42 6.40
CA SER A 82 6.87 9.67 6.52
C SER A 82 6.71 8.16 6.72
N ILE A 83 5.64 7.74 7.43
CA ILE A 83 5.28 6.32 7.58
C ILE A 83 4.89 5.71 6.22
N ARG A 84 4.02 6.37 5.44
CA ARG A 84 3.65 5.91 4.09
C ARG A 84 4.88 5.81 3.20
N HIS A 85 5.71 6.84 3.24
CA HIS A 85 6.94 6.92 2.47
C HIS A 85 7.94 5.82 2.83
N VAL A 86 8.12 5.49 4.11
CA VAL A 86 9.05 4.41 4.48
C VAL A 86 8.55 3.05 4.04
N ILE A 87 7.24 2.77 4.13
CA ILE A 87 6.67 1.51 3.67
C ILE A 87 6.83 1.39 2.15
N TYR A 88 6.51 2.47 1.42
CA TYR A 88 6.72 2.59 -0.02
C TYR A 88 8.16 2.26 -0.43
N MET A 89 9.15 2.88 0.23
CA MET A 89 10.58 2.66 -0.05
C MET A 89 11.02 1.23 0.29
N ILE A 90 10.59 0.69 1.44
CA ILE A 90 10.93 -0.68 1.85
C ILE A 90 10.55 -1.68 0.76
N PHE A 91 9.38 -1.54 0.15
CA PHE A 91 8.94 -2.43 -0.93
C PHE A 91 9.67 -2.15 -2.25
N LEU A 92 9.81 -0.89 -2.67
CA LEU A 92 10.49 -0.56 -3.93
C LEU A 92 11.97 -0.95 -3.97
N GLU A 93 12.65 -0.94 -2.83
CA GLU A 93 14.05 -1.36 -2.72
C GLU A 93 14.22 -2.88 -2.87
N GLN A 94 13.14 -3.67 -2.79
CA GLN A 94 13.21 -5.11 -2.96
C GLN A 94 13.40 -5.48 -4.43
N LYS A 95 14.40 -6.33 -4.69
CA LYS A 95 14.68 -6.85 -6.03
C LYS A 95 13.46 -7.51 -6.68
N SER A 96 12.61 -8.16 -5.89
CA SER A 96 11.37 -8.79 -6.38
C SER A 96 10.38 -7.75 -6.93
N VAL A 97 10.25 -6.59 -6.27
CA VAL A 97 9.43 -5.47 -6.78
C VAL A 97 10.08 -4.85 -8.01
N GLN A 98 11.40 -4.68 -8.03
CA GLN A 98 12.10 -4.20 -9.23
C GLN A 98 11.92 -5.11 -10.45
N ASN A 99 11.83 -6.42 -10.24
CA ASN A 99 11.51 -7.37 -11.31
C ASN A 99 10.04 -7.25 -11.73
N MET A 100 9.12 -7.10 -10.78
CA MET A 100 7.69 -6.86 -11.04
C MET A 100 7.46 -5.58 -11.87
N MET A 101 8.16 -4.48 -11.55
CA MET A 101 8.13 -3.24 -12.34
C MET A 101 8.46 -3.52 -13.81
N LYS A 102 9.56 -4.22 -14.09
CA LYS A 102 9.96 -4.56 -15.46
C LYS A 102 8.96 -5.45 -16.21
N GLN A 103 8.18 -6.24 -15.49
CA GLN A 103 7.17 -7.12 -16.08
C GLN A 103 5.87 -6.38 -16.39
N THR A 104 5.57 -5.31 -15.67
CA THR A 104 4.28 -4.60 -15.76
C THR A 104 4.38 -3.19 -16.31
N GLU A 105 5.60 -2.72 -16.61
CA GLU A 105 5.82 -1.41 -17.22
C GLU A 105 4.94 -1.22 -18.47
N GLY A 106 4.14 -0.15 -18.48
CA GLY A 106 3.18 0.12 -19.55
C GLY A 106 1.89 -0.71 -19.52
N ASN A 107 1.72 -1.65 -18.57
CA ASN A 107 0.49 -2.43 -18.38
C ASN A 107 -0.22 -2.03 -17.08
N ALA A 108 -1.10 -1.03 -17.18
CA ALA A 108 -1.79 -0.43 -16.03
C ALA A 108 -2.60 -1.43 -15.19
N GLU A 109 -3.26 -2.41 -15.84
CA GLU A 109 -4.08 -3.42 -15.15
C GLU A 109 -3.20 -4.39 -14.36
N GLN A 110 -2.14 -4.91 -14.97
CA GLN A 110 -1.24 -5.85 -14.30
C GLN A 110 -0.46 -5.17 -13.17
N SER A 111 -0.01 -3.92 -13.37
CA SER A 111 0.59 -3.11 -12.31
C SER A 111 -0.40 -2.88 -11.16
N PHE A 112 -1.69 -2.68 -11.47
CA PHE A 112 -2.71 -2.47 -10.45
C PHE A 112 -2.91 -3.72 -9.58
N LEU A 113 -3.03 -4.89 -10.22
CA LEU A 113 -3.15 -6.16 -9.50
C LEU A 113 -1.92 -6.41 -8.61
N GLN A 114 -0.72 -6.17 -9.13
CA GLN A 114 0.50 -6.31 -8.33
C GLN A 114 0.55 -5.34 -7.14
N ALA A 115 0.20 -4.07 -7.35
CA ALA A 115 0.11 -3.09 -6.27
C ALA A 115 -0.88 -3.53 -5.20
N LEU A 116 -2.07 -3.98 -5.60
CA LEU A 116 -3.11 -4.47 -4.69
C LEU A 116 -2.58 -5.58 -3.77
N PHE A 117 -1.91 -6.60 -4.33
CA PHE A 117 -1.41 -7.70 -3.52
C PHE A 117 -0.17 -7.35 -2.69
N ILE A 118 0.72 -6.49 -3.21
CA ILE A 118 1.84 -5.98 -2.41
C ILE A 118 1.31 -5.26 -1.18
N ILE A 119 0.30 -4.40 -1.31
CA ILE A 119 -0.26 -3.68 -0.17
C ILE A 119 -1.06 -4.61 0.75
N GLN A 120 -1.85 -5.52 0.19
CA GLN A 120 -2.63 -6.47 0.98
C GLN A 120 -1.77 -7.31 1.93
N TYR A 121 -0.68 -7.89 1.41
CA TYR A 121 0.23 -8.71 2.22
C TYR A 121 1.27 -7.87 2.97
N GLY A 122 1.63 -6.72 2.42
CA GLY A 122 2.54 -5.77 3.06
C GLY A 122 1.97 -5.15 4.33
N ASP A 123 0.69 -4.81 4.33
CA ASP A 123 -0.01 -4.28 5.51
C ASP A 123 -0.05 -5.30 6.66
N LEU A 124 -0.22 -6.59 6.33
CA LEU A 124 -0.13 -7.68 7.31
C LEU A 124 1.25 -7.72 7.98
N TRP A 125 2.32 -7.57 7.20
CA TRP A 125 3.68 -7.51 7.74
C TRP A 125 3.93 -6.29 8.59
N VAL A 126 3.50 -5.10 8.14
CA VAL A 126 3.61 -3.86 8.92
C VAL A 126 2.90 -4.01 10.26
N THR A 127 1.64 -4.47 10.25
CA THR A 127 0.84 -4.66 11.46
C THR A 127 1.50 -5.64 12.42
N LYS A 128 1.94 -6.80 11.91
CA LYS A 128 2.62 -7.83 12.72
C LYS A 128 3.92 -7.28 13.33
N THR A 129 4.77 -6.68 12.51
CA THR A 129 6.06 -6.11 12.93
C THR A 129 5.90 -5.08 14.03
N LEU A 130 4.89 -4.21 13.91
CA LEU A 130 4.64 -3.17 14.91
C LEU A 130 3.96 -3.72 16.16
N SER A 131 3.14 -4.77 16.06
CA SER A 131 2.51 -5.43 17.21
C SER A 131 3.52 -6.10 18.14
N GLU A 132 4.68 -6.49 17.62
CA GLU A 132 5.75 -7.15 18.38
C GLU A 132 6.63 -6.14 19.13
N ILE A 133 6.43 -4.84 18.94
CA ILE A 133 7.34 -3.78 19.41
C ILE A 133 6.58 -2.65 20.11
N ASP A 134 6.47 -2.75 21.44
CA ASP A 134 6.03 -1.65 22.33
C ASP A 134 4.68 -1.05 21.87
N ASP A 135 4.43 0.24 22.16
CA ASP A 135 3.24 0.97 21.68
C ASP A 135 3.34 1.39 20.19
N SER A 136 4.20 0.76 19.38
CA SER A 136 4.42 1.19 17.99
C SER A 136 3.22 0.94 17.08
N LEU A 137 2.43 -0.12 17.37
CA LEU A 137 1.19 -0.38 16.65
C LEU A 137 0.13 0.69 16.96
N GLU A 138 -0.07 1.05 18.23
CA GLU A 138 -1.03 2.09 18.62
C GLU A 138 -0.67 3.44 17.97
N LYS A 139 0.61 3.79 17.97
CA LYS A 139 1.12 5.00 17.29
C LYS A 139 0.91 4.94 15.78
N TYR A 140 1.09 3.78 15.16
CA TYR A 140 0.84 3.60 13.74
C TYR A 140 -0.65 3.72 13.41
N GLU A 141 -1.51 3.01 14.12
CA GLU A 141 -2.97 3.02 13.93
C GLU A 141 -3.56 4.42 14.14
N LEU A 142 -3.10 5.16 15.17
CA LEU A 142 -3.49 6.55 15.37
C LEU A 142 -3.17 7.43 14.15
N MET A 143 -2.01 7.19 13.53
CA MET A 143 -1.50 8.03 12.44
C MET A 143 -2.11 7.67 11.09
N ILE A 144 -2.42 6.40 10.83
CA ILE A 144 -3.03 5.97 9.54
C ILE A 144 -4.55 6.16 9.51
N ASN A 145 -5.22 6.19 10.67
CA ASN A 145 -6.67 6.37 10.76
C ASN A 145 -7.10 7.85 10.79
N LYS A 146 -6.15 8.77 10.99
CA LYS A 146 -6.46 10.19 10.89
C LYS A 146 -6.63 10.57 9.41
N PRO A 147 -7.72 11.27 9.03
CA PRO A 147 -7.93 11.73 7.67
C PRO A 147 -6.69 12.48 7.15
N LEU A 148 -6.29 12.19 5.91
CA LEU A 148 -5.13 12.83 5.29
C LEU A 148 -5.33 14.36 5.15
N SER A 149 -6.57 14.82 5.08
CA SER A 149 -6.96 16.23 5.14
C SER A 149 -6.59 16.92 6.46
N ASP A 150 -6.69 16.23 7.58
CA ASP A 150 -6.45 16.81 8.89
C ASP A 150 -4.95 17.01 9.13
N PHE A 151 -4.10 16.17 8.52
CA PHE A 151 -2.66 16.41 8.46
C PHE A 151 -2.35 17.69 7.70
N ARG A 152 -3.10 17.97 6.63
CA ARG A 152 -2.93 19.17 5.82
C ARG A 152 -3.42 20.42 6.52
N GLU A 153 -4.62 20.45 7.10
CA GLU A 153 -5.08 21.63 7.86
C GLU A 153 -4.07 21.95 8.96
N THR A 154 -3.62 20.92 9.69
CA THR A 154 -2.55 21.08 10.66
C THR A 154 -1.27 21.60 9.98
N TYR A 155 -0.81 21.05 8.86
CA TYR A 155 0.48 21.42 8.26
C TYR A 155 0.47 22.75 7.51
N ASP A 156 -0.59 23.09 6.79
CA ASP A 156 -0.72 24.35 6.04
C ASP A 156 -0.96 25.52 7.02
N GLU A 157 -1.76 25.35 8.08
CA GLU A 157 -1.83 26.33 9.18
C GLU A 157 -0.47 26.52 9.88
N LEU A 158 0.26 25.43 10.09
CA LEU A 158 1.62 25.40 10.68
C LEU A 158 2.75 25.72 9.68
N ALA A 159 2.45 25.90 8.39
CA ALA A 159 3.42 26.33 7.38
C ALA A 159 3.28 27.83 7.12
N GLU A 160 2.05 28.36 7.18
CA GLU A 160 1.78 29.80 7.14
C GLU A 160 2.20 30.50 8.44
N LEU A 161 1.98 29.86 9.58
CA LEU A 161 2.57 30.24 10.85
C LEU A 161 3.85 29.41 10.98
N THR A 162 5.05 29.98 11.13
CA THR A 162 6.30 29.22 11.40
C THR A 162 6.25 28.44 12.73
N ILE A 163 5.38 27.45 12.84
CA ILE A 163 5.11 26.67 14.04
C ILE A 163 5.41 25.22 13.65
N PRO A 164 6.43 24.60 14.23
CA PRO A 164 6.75 23.21 13.91
C PRO A 164 5.59 22.28 14.29
N LEU A 165 5.49 21.15 13.57
CA LEU A 165 4.59 20.06 13.92
C LEU A 165 4.66 19.73 15.41
N PRO A 166 3.53 19.37 16.07
CA PRO A 166 3.54 19.01 17.47
C PRO A 166 4.58 17.92 17.74
N ARG A 167 5.48 18.17 18.69
CA ARG A 167 6.65 17.31 18.95
C ARG A 167 6.31 15.83 19.10
N HIS A 168 5.23 15.52 19.81
CA HIS A 168 4.77 14.14 20.02
C HIS A 168 4.38 13.42 18.71
N TRP A 169 3.94 14.14 17.68
CA TRP A 169 3.62 13.58 16.36
C TRP A 169 4.88 13.22 15.60
N VAL A 170 5.85 14.13 15.60
CA VAL A 170 7.15 13.92 14.96
C VAL A 170 7.88 12.75 15.63
N GLU A 171 7.84 12.68 16.97
CA GLU A 171 8.43 11.59 17.73
C GLU A 171 7.74 10.25 17.44
N ALA A 172 6.40 10.21 17.40
CA ALA A 172 5.65 9.01 17.06
C ALA A 172 5.96 8.51 15.63
N GLN A 173 5.96 9.41 14.64
CA GLN A 173 6.34 9.07 13.26
C GLN A 173 7.78 8.54 13.19
N ALA A 174 8.73 9.24 13.82
CA ALA A 174 10.13 8.85 13.81
C ALA A 174 10.35 7.48 14.46
N GLN A 175 9.62 7.17 15.54
CA GLN A 175 9.67 5.86 16.19
C GLN A 175 9.17 4.77 15.25
N VAL A 176 7.99 4.93 14.64
CA VAL A 176 7.43 3.95 13.70
C VAL A 176 8.37 3.75 12.49
N VAL A 177 8.87 4.84 11.90
CA VAL A 177 9.80 4.79 10.76
C VAL A 177 11.09 4.06 11.11
N LYS A 178 11.66 4.36 12.29
CA LYS A 178 12.88 3.69 12.77
C LYS A 178 12.66 2.20 12.95
N THR A 179 11.54 1.82 13.57
CA THR A 179 11.16 0.43 13.79
C THR A 179 11.01 -0.31 12.46
N LEU A 180 10.24 0.24 11.52
CA LEU A 180 10.03 -0.38 10.20
C LEU A 180 11.33 -0.58 9.43
N ARG A 181 12.23 0.43 9.41
CA ARG A 181 13.54 0.28 8.76
C ARG A 181 14.40 -0.79 9.41
N HIS A 182 14.44 -0.82 10.74
CA HIS A 182 15.22 -1.81 11.47
C HIS A 182 14.72 -3.23 11.17
N CYS A 183 13.41 -3.44 11.24
CA CYS A 183 12.80 -4.73 10.96
C CYS A 183 12.93 -5.13 9.49
N ALA A 184 12.79 -4.20 8.54
CA ALA A 184 12.98 -4.51 7.13
C ALA A 184 14.40 -4.98 6.82
N ALA A 185 15.40 -4.40 7.48
CA ALA A 185 16.80 -4.81 7.34
C ALA A 185 17.09 -6.18 7.97
N SER A 186 16.39 -6.57 9.04
CA SER A 186 16.60 -7.85 9.72
C SER A 186 15.69 -8.99 9.21
N GLN A 187 14.57 -8.65 8.56
CA GLN A 187 13.54 -9.59 8.10
C GLN A 187 13.41 -9.65 6.58
N THR A 188 14.49 -9.42 5.83
CA THR A 188 14.48 -9.43 4.35
C THR A 188 13.88 -10.72 3.76
N ASN A 189 14.06 -11.86 4.42
CA ASN A 189 13.46 -13.13 3.98
C ASN A 189 11.92 -13.12 4.09
N GLU A 190 11.37 -12.57 5.17
CA GLU A 190 9.91 -12.46 5.35
C GLU A 190 9.30 -11.52 4.31
N ILE A 191 9.93 -10.37 4.09
CA ILE A 191 9.52 -9.42 3.03
C ILE A 191 9.55 -10.11 1.66
N ASN A 192 10.59 -10.89 1.36
CA ASN A 192 10.65 -11.64 0.10
C ASN A 192 9.53 -12.69 -0.01
N LYS A 193 9.19 -13.40 1.07
CA LYS A 193 8.05 -14.34 1.05
C LYS A 193 6.75 -13.61 0.72
N ILE A 194 6.48 -12.49 1.39
CA ILE A 194 5.32 -11.62 1.12
C ILE A 194 5.24 -11.23 -0.35
N LEU A 195 6.37 -10.79 -0.92
CA LEU A 195 6.43 -10.40 -2.32
C LEU A 195 6.24 -11.59 -3.27
N GLN A 196 6.72 -12.79 -2.92
CA GLN A 196 6.45 -13.99 -3.70
C GLN A 196 4.97 -14.38 -3.67
N TYR A 197 4.29 -14.26 -2.53
CA TYR A 197 2.83 -14.42 -2.47
C TYR A 197 2.15 -13.40 -3.37
N ALA A 198 2.52 -12.11 -3.29
CA ALA A 198 1.95 -11.08 -4.16
C ALA A 198 2.14 -11.39 -5.65
N ILE A 199 3.34 -11.81 -6.07
CA ILE A 199 3.63 -12.21 -7.45
C ILE A 199 2.73 -13.37 -7.87
N ASN A 200 2.73 -14.46 -7.09
CA ASN A 200 2.01 -15.68 -7.45
C ASN A 200 0.50 -15.46 -7.54
N THR A 201 -0.06 -14.73 -6.58
CA THR A 201 -1.48 -14.37 -6.57
C THR A 201 -1.83 -13.47 -7.75
N SER A 202 -1.01 -12.45 -8.04
CA SER A 202 -1.26 -11.54 -9.18
C SER A 202 -1.20 -12.27 -10.52
N HIS A 203 -0.22 -13.17 -10.73
CA HIS A 203 -0.10 -13.95 -11.97
C HIS A 203 -1.26 -14.92 -12.16
N ARG A 204 -1.68 -15.61 -11.11
CA ARG A 204 -2.83 -16.53 -11.19
C ARG A 204 -4.12 -15.78 -11.48
N LEU A 205 -4.32 -14.61 -10.89
CA LEU A 205 -5.50 -13.80 -11.17
C LEU A 205 -5.47 -13.22 -12.58
N ALA A 206 -4.33 -12.73 -13.05
CA ALA A 206 -4.19 -12.32 -14.45
C ALA A 206 -4.54 -13.47 -15.41
N TYR A 207 -4.10 -14.69 -15.11
CA TYR A 207 -4.47 -15.88 -15.89
C TYR A 207 -5.98 -16.17 -15.85
N LEU A 208 -6.62 -16.08 -14.68
CA LEU A 208 -8.07 -16.29 -14.53
C LEU A 208 -8.91 -15.20 -15.23
N LEU A 209 -8.40 -13.98 -15.30
CA LEU A 209 -9.08 -12.85 -15.94
C LEU A 209 -8.92 -12.83 -17.47
N ASP A 210 -7.87 -13.45 -18.00
CA ASP A 210 -7.57 -13.52 -19.45
C ASP A 210 -8.25 -14.72 -20.15
N ASP A 211 -8.54 -15.81 -19.43
CA ASP A 211 -8.97 -17.08 -20.05
C ASP A 211 -10.50 -17.17 -20.33
N LYS A 212 -10.83 -17.37 -21.62
CA LYS A 212 -12.18 -17.71 -22.12
C LYS A 212 -12.58 -19.17 -21.84
N GLN A 213 -12.00 -19.82 -20.83
CA GLN A 213 -12.36 -21.19 -20.43
C GLN A 213 -12.63 -21.31 -18.93
N PRO A 214 -13.74 -21.96 -18.54
CA PRO A 214 -14.06 -22.16 -17.13
C PRO A 214 -13.21 -23.31 -16.58
N LYS A 215 -12.36 -23.05 -15.58
CA LYS A 215 -11.75 -24.13 -14.79
C LYS A 215 -11.77 -23.86 -13.30
N HIS A 216 -12.66 -24.62 -12.65
CA HIS A 216 -12.62 -25.21 -11.29
C HIS A 216 -12.34 -24.36 -10.04
N ALA A 217 -11.86 -23.12 -10.13
CA ALA A 217 -11.76 -22.21 -8.99
C ALA A 217 -12.16 -20.78 -9.40
N THR A 218 -13.05 -20.17 -8.63
CA THR A 218 -13.40 -18.75 -8.73
C THR A 218 -12.24 -17.90 -8.21
N VAL A 219 -12.11 -16.64 -8.66
CA VAL A 219 -11.17 -15.65 -8.08
C VAL A 219 -11.27 -15.61 -6.55
N ARG A 220 -12.49 -15.76 -6.03
CA ARG A 220 -12.80 -15.84 -4.61
C ARG A 220 -12.13 -17.02 -3.89
N GLU A 221 -12.12 -18.20 -4.51
CA GLU A 221 -11.54 -19.41 -3.91
C GLU A 221 -10.00 -19.35 -3.91
N GLU A 222 -9.39 -18.84 -4.99
CA GLU A 222 -7.93 -18.64 -5.03
C GLU A 222 -7.47 -17.62 -4.00
N LEU A 223 -8.17 -16.49 -3.87
CA LEU A 223 -7.86 -15.50 -2.83
C LEU A 223 -7.94 -16.11 -1.43
N ALA A 224 -9.00 -16.88 -1.14
CA ALA A 224 -9.17 -17.53 0.16
C ALA A 224 -8.05 -18.55 0.44
N TYR A 225 -7.66 -19.34 -0.57
CA TYR A 225 -6.53 -20.29 -0.45
C TYR A 225 -5.22 -19.57 -0.11
N PHE A 226 -4.87 -18.51 -0.85
CA PHE A 226 -3.64 -17.79 -0.60
C PHE A 226 -3.63 -17.03 0.72
N TYR A 227 -4.78 -16.52 1.18
CA TYR A 227 -4.87 -15.94 2.52
C TYR A 227 -4.63 -16.98 3.61
N ALA A 228 -5.25 -18.15 3.49
CA ALA A 228 -5.04 -19.24 4.44
C ALA A 228 -3.57 -19.70 4.44
N GLU A 229 -2.99 -19.91 3.25
CA GLU A 229 -1.59 -20.29 3.11
C GLU A 229 -0.64 -19.22 3.69
N PHE A 230 -0.91 -17.95 3.43
CA PHE A 230 -0.14 -16.85 4.01
C PHE A 230 -0.23 -16.83 5.54
N GLN A 231 -1.43 -16.96 6.11
CA GLN A 231 -1.64 -16.96 7.56
C GLN A 231 -0.97 -18.15 8.25
N GLU A 232 -1.03 -19.33 7.64
CA GLU A 232 -0.36 -20.54 8.17
C GLU A 232 1.17 -20.41 8.13
N ASN A 233 1.72 -19.89 7.02
CA ASN A 233 3.17 -19.78 6.83
C ASN A 233 3.80 -18.53 7.46
N THR A 234 2.99 -17.60 7.97
CA THR A 234 3.45 -16.40 8.67
C THR A 234 2.99 -16.34 10.13
N SER A 235 2.24 -17.34 10.62
CA SER A 235 2.01 -17.52 12.06
C SER A 235 3.32 -17.88 12.76
N PRO A 236 3.59 -17.34 13.96
CA PRO A 236 4.69 -17.86 14.75
C PRO A 236 4.40 -19.33 15.05
N LEU A 237 5.39 -20.20 14.84
CA LEU A 237 5.42 -21.48 15.54
C LEU A 237 5.17 -21.18 17.02
N SER A 238 4.04 -21.66 17.53
CA SER A 238 3.69 -21.67 18.95
C SER A 238 4.80 -22.28 19.80
#